data_AF-A0A2H5PLR8-F1
#
_entry.id   AF-A0A2H5PLR8-F1
#
_cell.length_a   1.000
_cell.length_b   1.000
_cell.length_c   1.000
_cell.angle_alpha   90.00
_cell.angle_beta   90.00
_cell.angle_gamma   90.00
#
_symmetry.space_group_name_H-M   'P 1'
#
loop_
_entity.id
_entity.type
_entity.pdbx_description
1 polymer ?
#
loop_
_entity_poly.entity_id
_entity_poly.type
_entity_poly.pdbx_seq_one_letter_code
_entity_poly.pdbx_strand_id
1 'polypeptide(L)'
;MDLRLANTWQLTMNEKKFIKTALTSGIRIDGRNPYEYRKLSIKFGRQSSLALLQPHLVSREDGSSEVQLGQTHVMGFVTGQLAQPY
;
A
#
# COMPACT_ATOMS: atom_id res chain seq x y z
N MET A 1 -13.71 -14.89 7.66
CA MET A 1 -13.20 -14.65 6.29
C MET A 1 -14.25 -15.15 5.33
N ASP A 2 -14.94 -14.25 4.64
CA ASP A 2 -16.10 -14.60 3.80
C ASP A 2 -15.72 -15.53 2.63
N LEU A 3 -16.51 -16.59 2.43
CA LEU A 3 -16.44 -17.54 1.31
C LEU A 3 -16.44 -16.85 -0.08
N ARG A 4 -16.89 -15.59 -0.16
CA ARG A 4 -16.88 -14.79 -1.39
C ARG A 4 -15.46 -14.38 -1.85
N LEU A 5 -14.51 -14.25 -0.93
CA LEU A 5 -13.11 -13.94 -1.25
C LEU A 5 -12.36 -15.12 -1.90
N ALA A 6 -12.80 -16.35 -1.66
CA ALA A 6 -12.14 -17.55 -2.19
C ALA A 6 -12.30 -17.70 -3.71
N ASN A 7 -13.38 -17.16 -4.30
CA ASN A 7 -13.66 -17.25 -5.74
C ASN A 7 -13.18 -16.05 -6.57
N THR A 8 -12.74 -14.95 -5.95
CA THR A 8 -12.25 -13.77 -6.68
C THR A 8 -10.91 -14.01 -7.40
N TRP A 9 -10.22 -15.10 -7.08
CA TRP A 9 -8.84 -15.37 -7.53
C TRP A 9 -8.76 -16.45 -8.61
N GLN A 10 -9.90 -16.93 -9.12
CA GLN A 10 -9.91 -17.89 -10.22
C GLN A 10 -9.69 -17.19 -11.55
N LEU A 11 -8.45 -17.15 -12.00
CA LEU A 11 -8.10 -16.71 -13.36
C LEU A 11 -8.67 -17.70 -14.39
N THR A 12 -9.37 -17.17 -15.39
CA THR A 12 -9.81 -17.90 -16.57
C THR A 12 -8.62 -18.41 -17.38
N MET A 13 -8.83 -19.45 -18.19
CA MET A 13 -7.77 -19.98 -19.07
C MET A 13 -7.28 -18.94 -20.08
N ASN A 14 -8.16 -18.04 -20.52
CA ASN A 14 -7.82 -16.96 -21.44
C ASN A 14 -6.90 -15.93 -20.78
N GLU A 15 -7.20 -15.50 -19.55
CA GLU A 15 -6.34 -14.59 -18.79
C GLU A 15 -4.95 -15.21 -18.54
N LYS A 16 -4.90 -16.49 -18.16
CA LYS A 16 -3.63 -17.21 -17.99
C LYS A 16 -2.81 -17.24 -19.28
N LYS A 17 -3.44 -17.55 -20.41
CA LYS A 17 -2.78 -17.59 -21.73
C LYS A 17 -2.27 -16.20 -22.13
N PHE A 18 -3.08 -15.16 -21.91
CA PHE A 18 -2.71 -13.78 -22.21
C PHE A 18 -1.50 -13.31 -21.39
N ILE A 19 -1.50 -13.54 -20.07
CA ILE A 19 -0.37 -13.20 -19.20
C ILE A 19 0.89 -13.94 -19.65
N LYS A 20 0.79 -15.23 -19.99
CA LYS A 20 1.93 -16.02 -20.46
C LYS A 20 2.54 -15.45 -21.74
N THR A 21 1.71 -15.09 -22.72
CA THR A 21 2.20 -14.50 -23.99
C THR A 21 2.91 -13.18 -23.75
N ALA A 22 2.34 -12.30 -22.90
CA ALA A 22 2.94 -11.02 -22.56
C ALA A 22 4.33 -11.19 -21.92
N LEU A 23 4.45 -12.11 -20.95
CA LEU A 23 5.71 -12.43 -20.30
C LEU A 23 6.77 -12.94 -21.29
N THR A 24 6.40 -13.80 -22.25
CA THR A 24 7.32 -14.28 -23.28
C THR A 24 7.79 -13.15 -24.20
N SER A 25 6.96 -12.15 -24.48
CA SER A 25 7.35 -10.94 -25.23
C SER A 25 8.15 -9.93 -24.40
N GLY A 26 8.42 -10.22 -23.12
CA GLY A 26 9.17 -9.32 -22.24
C GLY A 26 8.37 -8.09 -21.77
N ILE A 27 7.04 -8.14 -21.80
CA ILE A 27 6.17 -7.00 -21.42
C ILE A 27 5.14 -7.48 -20.38
N ARG A 28 4.81 -6.64 -19.40
CA ARG A 28 3.73 -6.92 -18.43
C ARG A 28 2.38 -6.43 -18.94
N ILE A 29 1.28 -6.88 -18.35
CA ILE A 29 -0.09 -6.52 -18.77
C ILE A 29 -0.37 -5.00 -18.78
N ASP A 30 0.38 -4.23 -17.99
CA ASP A 30 0.28 -2.78 -17.87
C ASP A 30 1.37 -2.03 -18.66
N GLY A 31 2.03 -2.70 -19.61
CA GLY A 31 3.01 -2.12 -20.54
C GLY A 31 4.41 -1.93 -19.96
N ARG A 32 4.63 -2.28 -18.70
CA ARG A 32 5.94 -2.15 -18.03
C ARG A 32 6.92 -3.24 -18.46
N ASN A 33 8.20 -2.93 -18.29
CA ASN A 33 9.27 -3.91 -18.39
C ASN A 33 9.26 -4.88 -17.19
N PRO A 34 9.86 -6.09 -17.30
CA PRO A 34 9.86 -7.08 -16.22
C PRO A 34 10.56 -6.58 -14.95
N TYR A 35 11.55 -5.70 -15.11
CA TYR A 35 12.38 -5.15 -14.03
C TYR A 35 11.87 -3.81 -13.48
N GLU A 36 10.73 -3.31 -13.97
CA GLU A 36 10.18 -2.02 -13.56
C GLU A 36 9.09 -2.19 -12.49
N TYR A 37 9.19 -1.40 -11.42
CA TYR A 37 8.15 -1.35 -10.39
C TYR A 37 6.89 -0.62 -10.89
N ARG A 38 5.77 -0.83 -10.20
CA ARG A 38 4.58 0.01 -10.42
C ARG A 38 4.87 1.42 -9.93
N LYS A 39 4.12 2.41 -10.46
CA LYS A 39 4.22 3.80 -10.01
C LYS A 39 4.08 3.87 -8.49
N LEU A 40 5.10 4.43 -7.84
CA LEU A 40 5.17 4.64 -6.40
C LEU A 40 4.86 6.10 -6.08
N SER A 41 3.98 6.33 -5.12
CA SER A 41 3.68 7.64 -4.57
C SER A 41 3.71 7.55 -3.05
N ILE A 42 4.37 8.50 -2.40
CA ILE A 42 4.47 8.59 -0.95
C ILE A 42 3.99 9.98 -0.55
N LYS A 43 2.95 10.04 0.28
CA LYS A 43 2.52 11.28 0.92
C LYS A 43 2.85 11.20 2.40
N PHE A 44 3.54 12.20 2.91
CA PHE A 44 3.79 12.33 4.33
C PHE A 44 2.66 13.13 4.97
N GLY A 45 2.19 12.67 6.12
CA GLY A 45 1.21 13.43 6.90
C GLY A 45 1.83 14.74 7.40
N ARG A 46 1.03 15.80 7.44
CA ARG A 46 1.44 17.05 8.09
C ARG A 46 1.26 16.87 9.59
N GLN A 47 2.26 17.28 10.38
CA GLN A 47 2.02 17.54 11.79
C GLN A 47 0.87 18.54 11.89
N SER A 48 -0.25 18.14 12.48
CA SER A 48 -1.34 19.09 12.70
C SER A 48 -0.84 20.15 13.68
N SER A 49 -0.74 21.40 13.23
CA SER A 49 -0.54 22.56 14.11
C SER A 49 -1.70 22.71 15.10
N LEU A 50 -2.83 22.03 14.87
CA LEU A 50 -3.94 21.85 15.80
C LEU A 50 -3.61 20.99 17.03
N ALA A 51 -2.59 20.13 16.98
CA ALA A 51 -2.12 19.40 18.16
C ALA A 51 -1.55 20.33 19.25
N LEU A 52 -1.23 21.58 18.93
CA LEU A 52 -0.82 22.60 19.91
C LEU A 52 -1.99 23.17 20.71
N LEU A 53 -3.23 23.05 20.21
CA LEU A 53 -4.40 23.65 20.85
C LEU A 53 -5.10 22.69 21.82
N GLN A 54 -4.98 21.36 21.64
CA GLN A 54 -5.68 20.38 22.49
C GLN A 54 -4.85 19.09 22.69
N PRO A 55 -3.83 19.10 23.57
CA PRO A 55 -2.94 17.95 23.78
C PRO A 55 -3.60 16.72 24.42
N HIS A 56 -4.81 16.84 24.98
CA HIS A 56 -5.55 15.75 25.63
C HIS A 56 -6.55 15.02 24.73
N LEU A 57 -6.85 15.55 23.54
CA LEU A 57 -7.89 15.01 22.65
C LEU A 57 -7.34 14.43 21.34
N VAL A 58 -6.06 14.63 21.06
CA VAL A 58 -5.41 14.14 19.84
C VAL A 58 -4.27 13.24 20.25
N SER A 59 -4.38 11.94 19.99
CA SER A 59 -3.23 11.04 19.99
C SER A 59 -2.29 11.55 18.91
N ARG A 60 -1.22 12.25 19.31
CA ARG A 60 -0.23 12.82 18.41
C ARG A 60 0.47 11.66 17.69
N GLU A 61 0.16 11.45 16.42
CA GLU A 61 1.00 10.59 15.60
C GLU A 61 2.38 11.26 15.45
N ASP A 62 3.44 10.56 15.87
CA ASP A 62 4.81 11.07 15.78
C ASP A 62 5.29 11.12 14.32
N GLY A 63 4.68 10.28 13.48
CA GLY A 63 4.85 10.31 12.04
C GLY A 63 3.76 9.51 11.34
N SER A 64 3.42 9.91 10.12
CA SER A 64 2.51 9.15 9.26
C SER A 64 2.93 9.22 7.79
N SER A 65 2.63 8.14 7.07
CA SER A 65 2.92 7.98 5.66
C SER A 65 1.80 7.22 4.97
N GLU A 66 1.35 7.76 3.85
CA GLU A 66 0.45 7.11 2.90
C GLU A 66 1.28 6.68 1.69
N VAL A 67 1.34 5.38 1.43
CA VAL A 67 2.14 4.79 0.35
C VAL A 67 1.22 4.10 -0.65
N GLN A 68 1.34 4.51 -1.92
CA GLN A 68 0.60 3.92 -3.03
C GLN A 68 1.57 3.30 -4.03
N LEU A 69 1.43 1.99 -4.28
CA LEU A 69 2.17 1.22 -5.27
C LEU A 69 1.21 0.66 -6.32
N GLY A 70 1.01 1.41 -7.40
CA GLY A 70 -0.06 1.14 -8.37
C GLY A 70 -1.44 1.23 -7.70
N GLN A 71 -2.19 0.12 -7.69
CA GLN A 71 -3.50 0.04 -7.02
C GLN A 71 -3.41 -0.40 -5.55
N THR A 72 -2.23 -0.80 -5.08
CA THR A 72 -2.03 -1.16 -3.67
C THR A 72 -1.82 0.09 -2.84
N HIS A 73 -2.62 0.24 -1.78
CA HIS A 73 -2.59 1.40 -0.91
C HIS A 73 -2.38 0.96 0.55
N VAL A 74 -1.38 1.54 1.20
CA VAL A 74 -0.98 1.20 2.58
C VAL A 74 -0.77 2.49 3.37
N MET A 75 -1.23 2.51 4.61
CA MET A 75 -1.04 3.62 5.53
C MET A 75 -0.23 3.17 6.75
N GLY A 76 0.80 3.93 7.10
CA GLY A 76 1.65 3.70 8.26
C GLY A 76 1.59 4.86 9.22
N PHE A 77 1.52 4.56 10.52
CA PHE A 77 1.58 5.51 11.61
C PHE A 77 2.62 5.05 12.63
N VAL A 78 3.32 6.01 13.23
CA VAL A 78 4.28 5.77 14.32
C VAL A 78 3.76 6.49 15.56
N THR A 79 3.82 5.80 16.70
CA THR A 79 3.51 6.34 18.02
C THR A 79 4.59 5.88 18.99
N GLY A 80 5.02 6.76 19.89
CA GLY A 80 6.01 6.50 20.92
C GLY A 80 5.41 6.61 22.32
N GLN A 81 5.88 5.75 23.23
CA GLN A 81 5.59 5.83 24.66
C GLN A 81 6.86 5.57 25.47
N LEU A 82 7.01 6.26 26.60
CA LEU A 82 8.08 5.96 27.54
C LEU A 82 7.69 4.75 28.38
N ALA A 83 8.49 3.69 28.33
CA ALA A 83 8.29 2.47 29.09
C ALA A 83 9.63 1.98 29.68
N GLN A 84 9.55 1.17 30.74
CA GLN A 84 10.75 0.53 31.30
C GLN A 84 11.31 -0.48 30.26
N PRO A 85 12.62 -0.47 29.99
CA PRO A 85 13.24 -1.48 29.13
C PRO A 85 13.14 -2.86 29.78
N TYR A 86 13.18 -3.90 28.95
CA TYR A 86 13.14 -5.30 29.39
C TYR A 86 14.38 -5.67 30.20
#